data_AF-A0A924YC12-F1
#
_entry.id   AF-A0A924YC12-F1
#
_cell.length_a   1.000
_cell.length_b   1.000
_cell.length_c   1.000
_cell.angle_alpha   90.00
_cell.angle_beta   90.00
_cell.angle_gamma   90.00
#
_symmetry.space_group_name_H-M   'P 1'
#
loop_
_entity.id
_entity.type
_entity.pdbx_description
1 polymer ?
#
loop_
_entity_poly.entity_id
_entity_poly.type
_entity_poly.pdbx_seq_one_letter_code
_entity_poly.pdbx_strand_id
1 'polypeptide(L)'
;MKPDPAYYAEIVARIGIEPDEALMVGDGIENDIIAASTAGLHTYYVTAESAPDDLPADAAGTLDNLRRLIYEDWLDTLSTHPPTPAMIAPELRGNVGTLFGMLTDVQPHFWEMRPDPAEWSILQIICHLLESESAVQRPRLQRILNEDNPFLAAPPPPMPDVTYVEGIGYEIAEQFAAERLQTLTLLQQIEPEQWLRPARHSIFGPTTLLEMAHFTAQHDRLHLNQLCQTIGRCK
;
A
#
# COMPACT_ATOMS: atom_id res chain seq x y z
N MET A 1 4.45 -8.68 12.14
CA MET A 1 3.77 -10.00 12.25
C MET A 1 2.38 -9.78 12.83
N LYS A 2 1.46 -10.74 12.67
CA LYS A 2 0.12 -10.70 13.29
C LYS A 2 0.24 -10.32 14.78
N PRO A 3 -0.62 -9.43 15.30
CA PRO A 3 -1.81 -8.84 14.68
C PRO A 3 -1.58 -7.54 13.90
N ASP A 4 -0.34 -7.11 13.60
CA ASP A 4 -0.11 -5.85 12.87
C ASP A 4 -0.66 -5.93 11.42
N PRO A 5 -1.64 -5.10 11.02
CA PRO A 5 -2.21 -5.11 9.66
C PRO A 5 -1.17 -4.89 8.56
N ALA A 6 -0.05 -4.22 8.85
CA ALA A 6 1.04 -4.02 7.88
C ALA A 6 1.62 -5.36 7.37
N TYR A 7 1.51 -6.44 8.16
CA TYR A 7 1.90 -7.78 7.73
C TYR A 7 1.08 -8.26 6.52
N TYR A 8 -0.24 -8.04 6.53
CA TYR A 8 -1.12 -8.41 5.43
C TYR A 8 -0.92 -7.51 4.22
N ALA A 9 -0.80 -6.20 4.46
CA ALA A 9 -0.48 -5.23 3.42
C ALA A 9 0.83 -5.57 2.67
N GLU A 10 1.87 -5.99 3.41
CA GLU A 10 3.13 -6.44 2.81
C GLU A 10 2.94 -7.70 1.95
N ILE A 11 2.14 -8.67 2.40
CA ILE A 11 1.89 -9.90 1.64
C ILE A 11 1.23 -9.58 0.30
N VAL A 12 0.15 -8.80 0.30
CA VAL A 12 -0.58 -8.48 -0.94
C VAL A 12 0.26 -7.61 -1.88
N ALA A 13 1.05 -6.66 -1.35
CA ALA A 13 1.99 -5.87 -2.14
C ALA A 13 3.12 -6.72 -2.75
N ARG A 14 3.65 -7.72 -2.03
CA ARG A 14 4.64 -8.68 -2.58
C ARG A 14 4.05 -9.58 -3.67
N ILE A 15 2.77 -9.94 -3.56
CA ILE A 15 2.07 -10.75 -4.57
C ILE A 15 1.70 -9.91 -5.80
N GLY A 16 1.46 -8.61 -5.61
CA GLY A 16 1.07 -7.68 -6.68
C GLY A 16 -0.45 -7.63 -6.93
N ILE A 17 -1.26 -7.90 -5.90
CA ILE A 17 -2.73 -7.84 -5.94
C ILE A 17 -3.25 -6.82 -4.92
N GLU A 18 -4.39 -6.21 -5.19
CA GLU A 18 -5.05 -5.29 -4.26
C GLU A 18 -5.57 -6.04 -3.01
N PRO A 19 -5.69 -5.37 -1.85
CA PRO A 19 -6.16 -6.01 -0.63
C PRO A 19 -7.51 -6.71 -0.79
N ASP A 20 -8.46 -6.09 -1.50
CA ASP A 20 -9.80 -6.63 -1.74
C ASP A 20 -9.84 -7.74 -2.81
N GLU A 21 -8.71 -8.05 -3.45
CA GLU A 21 -8.54 -9.24 -4.30
C GLU A 21 -8.10 -10.47 -3.48
N ALA A 22 -7.86 -10.32 -2.18
CA ALA A 22 -7.38 -11.38 -1.30
C ALA A 22 -8.38 -11.75 -0.21
N LEU A 23 -8.47 -13.06 0.07
CA LEU A 23 -9.22 -13.63 1.18
C LEU A 23 -8.27 -14.18 2.25
N MET A 24 -8.34 -13.62 3.46
CA MET A 24 -7.69 -14.18 4.65
C MET A 24 -8.59 -15.21 5.32
N VAL A 25 -8.17 -16.47 5.34
CA VAL A 25 -8.85 -17.58 6.02
C VAL A 25 -8.09 -17.88 7.33
N GLY A 26 -8.74 -17.72 8.48
CA GLY A 26 -8.07 -17.88 9.77
C GLY A 26 -8.99 -18.21 10.94
N ASP A 27 -8.42 -18.70 12.03
CA ASP A 27 -9.12 -19.15 13.25
C ASP A 27 -8.90 -18.21 14.45
N GLY A 28 -8.09 -17.16 14.29
CA GLY A 28 -7.89 -16.11 15.29
C GLY A 28 -8.62 -14.81 14.93
N ILE A 29 -9.60 -14.41 15.75
CA ILE A 29 -10.37 -13.17 15.51
C ILE A 29 -9.45 -11.93 15.45
N GLU A 30 -8.59 -11.75 16.44
CA GLU A 30 -7.70 -10.58 16.48
C GLU A 30 -6.55 -10.67 15.47
N ASN A 31 -5.90 -11.83 15.43
CA ASN A 31 -4.67 -12.02 14.65
C ASN A 31 -4.93 -12.16 13.15
N ASP A 32 -6.05 -12.76 12.75
CA ASP A 32 -6.39 -13.05 11.36
C ASP A 32 -7.44 -12.10 10.83
N ILE A 33 -8.60 -12.08 11.48
CA ILE A 33 -9.79 -11.44 10.94
C ILE A 33 -9.71 -9.92 11.04
N ILE A 34 -9.63 -9.39 12.26
CA ILE A 34 -9.58 -7.93 12.48
C ILE A 34 -8.35 -7.33 11.80
N ALA A 35 -7.19 -7.97 11.93
CA ALA A 35 -5.95 -7.47 11.35
C ALA A 35 -5.96 -7.46 9.82
N ALA A 36 -6.48 -8.49 9.15
CA ALA A 36 -6.56 -8.54 7.69
C ALA A 36 -7.66 -7.62 7.14
N SER A 37 -8.83 -7.59 7.78
CA SER A 37 -9.93 -6.68 7.42
C SER A 37 -9.50 -5.21 7.55
N THR A 38 -8.73 -4.87 8.60
CA THR A 38 -8.14 -3.52 8.76
C THR A 38 -7.20 -3.15 7.60
N ALA A 39 -6.50 -4.14 7.02
CA ALA A 39 -5.65 -3.93 5.84
C ALA A 39 -6.44 -3.93 4.52
N GLY A 40 -7.77 -4.13 4.57
CA GLY A 40 -8.66 -4.12 3.40
C GLY A 40 -8.96 -5.49 2.79
N LEU A 41 -8.45 -6.58 3.37
CA LEU A 41 -8.70 -7.93 2.85
C LEU A 41 -10.10 -8.41 3.19
N HIS A 42 -10.67 -9.25 2.32
CA HIS A 42 -11.79 -10.10 2.71
C HIS A 42 -11.32 -11.14 3.72
N THR A 43 -12.26 -11.62 4.54
CA THR A 43 -11.96 -12.47 5.69
C THR A 43 -12.97 -13.60 5.83
N TYR A 44 -12.46 -14.79 6.13
CA TYR A 44 -13.27 -15.95 6.48
C TYR A 44 -12.82 -16.52 7.82
N TYR A 45 -13.70 -16.49 8.81
CA TYR A 45 -13.41 -17.01 10.14
C TYR A 45 -13.70 -18.51 10.25
N VAL A 46 -12.66 -19.29 10.51
CA VAL A 46 -12.75 -20.73 10.68
C VAL A 46 -13.20 -21.07 12.10
N THR A 47 -14.39 -21.67 12.22
CA THR A 47 -14.95 -22.11 13.50
C THR A 47 -15.75 -23.40 13.34
N ALA A 48 -15.78 -24.22 14.38
CA ALA A 48 -16.58 -25.45 14.45
C ALA A 48 -18.02 -25.19 14.94
N GLU A 49 -18.27 -24.02 15.54
CA GLU A 49 -19.56 -23.62 16.07
C GLU A 49 -20.28 -22.67 15.11
N SER A 50 -21.59 -22.48 15.29
CA SER A 50 -22.29 -21.40 14.59
C SER A 50 -21.65 -20.07 14.99
N ALA A 51 -21.13 -19.34 14.00
CA ALA A 51 -20.56 -18.02 14.24
C ALA A 51 -21.64 -17.06 14.77
N PRO A 52 -21.30 -16.16 15.72
CA PRO A 52 -22.18 -15.06 16.11
C PRO A 52 -22.56 -14.20 14.90
N ASP A 53 -23.77 -13.62 14.92
CA ASP A 53 -24.25 -12.75 13.83
C ASP A 53 -23.43 -11.45 13.67
N ASP A 54 -22.72 -11.01 14.72
CA ASP A 54 -21.93 -9.76 14.77
C ASP A 54 -20.42 -10.03 14.69
N LEU A 55 -20.02 -11.04 13.92
CA LEU A 55 -18.61 -11.38 13.75
C LEU A 55 -17.96 -10.41 12.74
N PRO A 56 -16.77 -9.82 13.01
CA PRO A 56 -16.13 -8.87 12.11
C PRO A 56 -15.46 -9.56 10.90
N ALA A 57 -16.15 -10.48 10.22
CA ALA A 57 -15.69 -11.14 9.00
C ALA A 57 -16.79 -11.20 7.93
N ASP A 58 -16.38 -11.35 6.67
CA ASP A 58 -17.30 -11.46 5.54
C ASP A 58 -18.13 -12.76 5.59
N ALA A 59 -17.53 -13.84 6.09
CA ALA A 59 -18.22 -15.10 6.38
C ALA A 59 -17.48 -15.92 7.44
N ALA A 60 -18.16 -16.96 7.94
CA ALA A 60 -17.59 -17.85 8.94
C ALA A 60 -18.15 -19.28 8.85
N GLY A 61 -17.39 -20.23 9.38
CA GLY A 61 -17.80 -21.62 9.49
C GLY A 61 -16.62 -22.59 9.34
N THR A 62 -16.91 -23.85 9.07
CA THR A 62 -15.85 -24.85 8.84
C THR A 62 -15.18 -24.64 7.47
N LEU A 63 -14.03 -25.28 7.25
CA LEU A 63 -13.39 -25.30 5.93
C LEU A 63 -14.25 -26.01 4.87
N ASP A 64 -15.11 -26.96 5.27
CA ASP A 64 -16.08 -27.58 4.37
C ASP A 64 -17.16 -26.58 3.93
N ASN A 65 -17.59 -25.68 4.84
CA ASN A 65 -18.51 -24.61 4.49
C ASN A 65 -17.86 -23.61 3.52
N LEU A 66 -16.61 -23.21 3.77
CA LEU A 66 -15.85 -22.34 2.86
C LEU A 66 -15.74 -22.96 1.46
N ARG A 67 -15.36 -24.24 1.39
CA ARG A 67 -15.28 -24.96 0.12
C ARG A 67 -16.61 -24.91 -0.64
N ARG A 68 -17.73 -25.13 0.05
CA ARG A 68 -19.07 -25.06 -0.55
C ARG A 68 -19.38 -23.64 -1.07
N LEU A 69 -19.09 -22.60 -0.29
CA LEU A 69 -19.28 -21.21 -0.70
C LEU A 69 -18.47 -20.87 -1.96
N ILE A 70 -17.21 -21.29 -2.03
CA ILE A 70 -16.36 -21.09 -3.21
C ILE A 70 -16.95 -21.80 -4.44
N TYR A 71 -17.50 -23.01 -4.29
CA TYR A 71 -18.20 -23.70 -5.39
C TYR A 71 -19.53 -23.08 -5.79
N GLU A 72 -20.13 -22.27 -4.91
CA GLU A 72 -21.37 -21.53 -5.14
C GLU A 72 -21.08 -20.07 -5.56
N ASP A 73 -19.89 -19.81 -6.10
CA ASP A 73 -19.44 -18.51 -6.63
C ASP A 73 -19.49 -17.37 -5.59
N TRP A 74 -19.37 -17.67 -4.29
CA TRP A 74 -19.41 -16.66 -3.23
C TRP A 74 -18.33 -15.57 -3.38
N LEU A 75 -17.14 -15.94 -3.87
CA LEU A 75 -16.05 -14.97 -4.08
C LEU A 75 -16.44 -13.88 -5.08
N ASP A 76 -17.26 -14.20 -6.08
CA ASP A 76 -17.73 -13.24 -7.09
C ASP A 76 -18.80 -12.28 -6.53
N THR A 77 -19.31 -12.56 -5.33
CA THR A 77 -20.28 -11.71 -4.63
C THR A 77 -19.63 -10.69 -3.71
N LEU A 78 -18.32 -10.81 -3.46
CA LEU A 78 -17.56 -9.91 -2.60
C LEU A 78 -17.39 -8.55 -3.28
N SER A 79 -17.68 -7.48 -2.54
CA SER A 79 -17.60 -6.11 -3.03
C SER A 79 -16.27 -5.46 -2.69
N THR A 80 -15.77 -4.59 -3.55
CA THR A 80 -14.59 -3.76 -3.29
C THR A 80 -14.74 -2.96 -1.99
N HIS A 81 -13.68 -2.88 -1.19
CA HIS A 81 -13.69 -2.08 0.03
C HIS A 81 -13.30 -0.63 -0.26
N PRO A 82 -14.15 0.36 0.09
CA PRO A 82 -13.73 1.75 0.00
C PRO A 82 -12.56 2.00 0.96
N PRO A 83 -11.60 2.89 0.60
CA PRO A 83 -10.47 3.18 1.46
C PRO A 83 -10.96 3.75 2.78
N THR A 84 -10.37 3.30 3.89
CA THR A 84 -10.60 3.84 5.22
C THR A 84 -9.30 4.38 5.82
N PRO A 85 -9.35 5.33 6.76
CA PRO A 85 -8.15 5.81 7.46
C PRO A 85 -7.28 4.69 8.06
N ALA A 86 -7.93 3.62 8.53
CA ALA A 86 -7.25 2.50 9.18
C ALA A 86 -6.37 1.68 8.21
N MET A 87 -6.64 1.74 6.90
CA MET A 87 -5.87 1.04 5.87
C MET A 87 -4.56 1.74 5.52
N ILE A 88 -4.51 3.08 5.63
CA ILE A 88 -3.44 3.90 5.05
C ILE A 88 -2.07 3.59 5.67
N ALA A 89 -1.95 3.68 6.99
CA ALA A 89 -0.66 3.45 7.66
C ALA A 89 -0.16 2.00 7.53
N PRO A 90 -1.01 0.96 7.62
CA PRO A 90 -0.63 -0.40 7.25
C PRO A 90 -0.12 -0.53 5.82
N GLU A 91 -0.82 0.02 4.83
CA GLU A 91 -0.44 -0.07 3.41
C GLU A 91 0.92 0.58 3.16
N LEU A 92 1.12 1.80 3.63
CA LEU A 92 2.38 2.52 3.51
C LEU A 92 3.56 1.78 4.19
N ARG A 93 3.33 1.09 5.32
CA ARG A 93 4.35 0.28 6.00
C ARG A 93 4.61 -1.02 5.24
N GLY A 94 3.57 -1.68 4.75
CA GLY A 94 3.66 -2.90 3.95
C GLY A 94 4.41 -2.68 2.64
N ASN A 95 4.23 -1.52 2.00
CA ASN A 95 4.96 -1.12 0.81
C ASN A 95 6.46 -0.98 1.07
N VAL A 96 6.86 -0.40 2.20
CA VAL A 96 8.29 -0.33 2.60
C VAL A 96 8.84 -1.74 2.85
N GLY A 97 8.12 -2.60 3.59
CA GLY A 97 8.54 -3.98 3.81
C GLY A 97 8.72 -4.76 2.49
N THR A 98 7.80 -4.55 1.56
CA THR A 98 7.85 -5.12 0.21
C THR A 98 9.07 -4.64 -0.56
N LEU A 99 9.35 -3.33 -0.55
CA LEU A 99 10.54 -2.75 -1.18
C LEU A 99 11.81 -3.45 -0.69
N PHE A 100 12.06 -3.48 0.62
CA PHE A 100 13.27 -4.12 1.17
C PHE A 100 13.31 -5.63 0.90
N GLY A 101 12.15 -6.30 0.94
CA GLY A 101 12.04 -7.71 0.56
C GLY A 101 12.44 -7.99 -0.89
N MET A 102 12.08 -7.11 -1.82
CA MET A 102 12.47 -7.21 -3.23
C MET A 102 13.95 -6.91 -3.44
N LEU A 103 14.51 -5.97 -2.67
CA LEU A 103 15.90 -5.54 -2.82
C LEU A 103 16.92 -6.54 -2.27
N THR A 104 16.54 -7.37 -1.28
CA THR A 104 17.44 -8.23 -0.48
C THR A 104 18.53 -8.97 -1.27
N ASP A 105 18.21 -9.48 -2.48
CA ASP A 105 19.16 -10.26 -3.29
C ASP A 105 19.69 -9.53 -4.54
N VAL A 106 19.36 -8.25 -4.72
CA VAL A 106 19.74 -7.47 -5.90
C VAL A 106 21.26 -7.28 -5.93
N GLN A 107 21.91 -7.83 -6.95
CA GLN A 107 23.35 -7.68 -7.16
C GLN A 107 23.70 -6.25 -7.61
N PRO A 108 24.89 -5.72 -7.27
CA PRO A 108 25.29 -4.34 -7.58
C PRO A 108 25.07 -3.93 -9.04
N HIS A 109 25.40 -4.80 -10.00
CA HIS A 109 25.30 -4.50 -11.43
C HIS A 109 23.86 -4.39 -11.96
N PHE A 110 22.84 -4.84 -11.21
CA PHE A 110 21.43 -4.71 -11.62
C PHE A 110 20.81 -3.36 -11.25
N TRP A 111 21.42 -2.59 -10.34
CA TRP A 111 20.83 -1.34 -9.85
C TRP A 111 20.60 -0.28 -10.93
N GLU A 112 21.49 -0.24 -11.93
CA GLU A 112 21.39 0.68 -13.08
C GLU A 112 20.80 0.02 -14.33
N MET A 113 20.64 -1.30 -14.33
CA MET A 113 20.17 -2.01 -15.51
C MET A 113 18.72 -1.64 -15.78
N ARG A 114 18.46 -1.26 -17.03
CA ARG A 114 17.10 -1.04 -17.54
C ARG A 114 16.66 -2.26 -18.32
N PRO A 115 15.41 -2.72 -18.15
CA PRO A 115 14.88 -3.82 -18.95
C PRO A 115 14.69 -3.42 -20.42
N ASP A 116 14.38 -2.14 -20.67
CA ASP A 116 14.33 -1.48 -21.98
C ASP A 116 14.86 -0.03 -21.84
N PRO A 117 15.46 0.59 -22.87
CA PRO A 117 15.93 1.98 -22.79
C PRO A 117 14.89 3.01 -22.32
N ALA A 118 13.60 2.78 -22.59
CA ALA A 118 12.49 3.65 -22.17
C ALA A 118 12.00 3.39 -20.74
N GLU A 119 12.39 2.26 -20.14
CA GLU A 119 11.99 1.86 -18.79
C GLU A 119 13.00 2.31 -17.73
N TRP A 120 12.56 2.35 -16.47
CA TRP A 120 13.38 2.77 -15.35
C TRP A 120 14.23 1.60 -14.81
N SER A 121 15.42 1.93 -14.31
CA SER A 121 16.21 1.01 -13.50
C SER A 121 15.68 0.94 -12.06
N ILE A 122 16.16 -0.05 -11.29
CA ILE A 122 15.87 -0.19 -9.85
C ILE A 122 16.18 1.11 -9.11
N LEU A 123 17.34 1.71 -9.38
CA LEU A 123 17.76 2.95 -8.73
C LEU A 123 16.80 4.11 -9.03
N GLN A 124 16.39 4.26 -10.29
CA GLN A 124 15.51 5.35 -10.71
C GLN A 124 14.13 5.24 -10.04
N ILE A 125 13.61 4.02 -9.90
CA ILE A 125 12.34 3.77 -9.20
C ILE A 125 12.43 4.23 -7.73
N ILE A 126 13.50 3.88 -7.02
CA ILE A 126 13.64 4.19 -5.59
C ILE A 126 13.92 5.68 -5.38
N CYS A 127 14.74 6.30 -6.23
CA CYS A 127 14.94 7.75 -6.21
C CYS A 127 13.62 8.50 -6.42
N HIS A 128 12.78 8.04 -7.35
CA HIS A 128 11.46 8.61 -7.59
C HIS A 128 10.53 8.45 -6.39
N LEU A 129 10.53 7.30 -5.71
CA LEU A 129 9.77 7.11 -4.47
C LEU A 129 10.20 8.08 -3.37
N LEU A 130 11.51 8.26 -3.17
CA LEU A 130 12.06 9.21 -2.18
C LEU A 130 11.67 10.67 -2.49
N GLU A 131 11.84 11.10 -3.75
CA GLU A 131 11.47 12.45 -4.18
C GLU A 131 9.97 12.68 -4.05
N SER A 132 9.16 11.73 -4.54
CA SER A 132 7.70 11.81 -4.48
C SER A 132 7.22 11.93 -3.03
N GLU A 133 7.73 11.11 -2.11
CA GLU A 133 7.37 11.16 -0.69
C GLU A 133 7.62 12.54 -0.07
N SER A 134 8.85 13.03 -0.20
CA SER A 134 9.34 14.21 0.53
C SER A 134 8.96 15.54 -0.11
N ALA A 135 8.94 15.62 -1.44
CA ALA A 135 8.72 16.86 -2.18
C ALA A 135 7.28 17.01 -2.72
N VAL A 136 6.51 15.91 -2.82
CA VAL A 136 5.17 15.95 -3.44
C VAL A 136 4.08 15.47 -2.47
N GLN A 137 4.12 14.21 -2.05
CA GLN A 137 2.99 13.56 -1.37
C GLN A 137 2.80 14.10 0.04
N ARG A 138 3.83 14.06 0.90
CA ARG A 138 3.71 14.59 2.27
C ARG A 138 3.38 16.10 2.28
N PRO A 139 4.02 16.97 1.47
CA PRO A 139 3.60 18.37 1.37
C PRO A 139 2.14 18.55 0.97
N ARG A 140 1.61 17.74 0.04
CA ARG A 140 0.17 17.80 -0.32
C ARG A 140 -0.72 17.46 0.87
N LEU A 141 -0.43 16.39 1.62
CA LEU A 141 -1.19 16.05 2.83
C LEU A 141 -1.17 17.20 3.85
N GLN A 142 -0.01 17.81 4.07
CA GLN A 142 0.14 18.97 4.95
C GLN A 142 -0.66 20.18 4.44
N ARG A 143 -0.71 20.42 3.13
CA ARG A 143 -1.54 21.50 2.57
C ARG A 143 -3.02 21.26 2.80
N ILE A 144 -3.52 20.05 2.59
CA ILE A 144 -4.94 19.72 2.87
C ILE A 144 -5.26 19.94 4.36
N LEU A 145 -4.33 19.59 5.25
CA LEU A 145 -4.50 19.80 6.69
C LEU A 145 -4.50 21.28 7.10
N ASN A 146 -3.66 22.12 6.49
CA ASN A 146 -3.42 23.49 6.93
C ASN A 146 -4.15 24.58 6.12
N GLU A 147 -4.57 24.29 4.89
CA GLU A 147 -5.27 25.23 4.00
C GLU A 147 -6.74 24.85 3.86
N ASP A 148 -7.60 25.83 3.55
CA ASP A 148 -9.01 25.58 3.21
C ASP A 148 -9.15 25.24 1.73
N ASN A 149 -9.61 24.02 1.43
CA ASN A 149 -9.87 23.49 0.09
C ASN A 149 -8.76 23.82 -0.96
N PRO A 150 -7.49 23.45 -0.69
CA PRO A 150 -6.36 23.86 -1.51
C PRO A 150 -6.42 23.26 -2.91
N PHE A 151 -5.86 24.00 -3.89
CA PHE A 151 -5.59 23.45 -5.21
C PHE A 151 -4.23 22.74 -5.24
N LEU A 152 -4.22 21.48 -5.65
CA LEU A 152 -3.05 20.62 -5.76
C LEU A 152 -2.67 20.48 -7.24
N ALA A 153 -1.66 21.26 -7.65
CA ALA A 153 -1.12 21.23 -9.00
C ALA A 153 -0.39 19.90 -9.28
N ALA A 154 -0.32 19.51 -10.56
CA ALA A 154 0.48 18.38 -11.00
C ALA A 154 1.95 18.56 -10.58
N PRO A 155 2.63 17.50 -10.15
CA PRO A 155 4.06 17.60 -9.86
C PRO A 155 4.83 17.90 -11.16
N PRO A 156 6.04 18.47 -11.07
CA PRO A 156 6.95 18.48 -12.20
C PRO A 156 7.21 17.05 -12.71
N PRO A 157 7.64 16.87 -13.97
CA PRO A 157 8.09 15.57 -14.44
C PRO A 157 9.24 15.06 -13.56
N PRO A 158 9.39 13.73 -13.40
CA PRO A 158 10.47 13.15 -12.60
C PRO A 158 11.83 13.66 -13.06
N MET A 159 12.75 13.82 -12.11
CA MET A 159 14.08 14.36 -12.39
C MET A 159 14.83 13.53 -13.45
N PRO A 160 15.67 14.17 -14.29
CA PRO A 160 16.46 13.47 -15.30
C PRO A 160 17.45 12.48 -14.66
N ASP A 161 17.93 11.53 -15.47
CA ASP A 161 18.83 10.44 -15.10
C ASP A 161 19.86 10.84 -14.02
N VAL A 162 19.71 10.23 -12.84
CA VAL A 162 20.63 10.42 -11.72
C VAL A 162 21.85 9.54 -11.96
N THR A 163 23.05 10.12 -12.00
CA THR A 163 24.29 9.35 -12.07
C THR A 163 24.53 8.66 -10.74
N TYR A 164 24.57 7.33 -10.74
CA TYR A 164 24.88 6.53 -9.57
C TYR A 164 26.32 6.71 -9.10
N VAL A 165 26.52 6.58 -7.79
CA VAL A 165 27.81 6.28 -7.18
C VAL A 165 27.69 4.91 -6.51
N GLU A 166 28.65 4.03 -6.78
CA GLU A 166 28.68 2.66 -6.26
C GLU A 166 28.45 2.59 -4.74
N GLY A 167 27.49 1.77 -4.31
CA GLY A 167 27.09 1.58 -2.92
C GLY A 167 25.83 2.31 -2.46
N ILE A 168 25.30 3.29 -3.21
CA ILE A 168 24.25 4.21 -2.70
C ILE A 168 22.81 3.65 -2.77
N GLY A 169 22.56 2.59 -3.55
CA GLY A 169 21.18 2.15 -3.85
C GLY A 169 20.34 1.80 -2.61
N TYR A 170 20.91 1.00 -1.71
CA TYR A 170 20.28 0.68 -0.42
C TYR A 170 20.15 1.91 0.49
N GLU A 171 21.13 2.81 0.49
CA GLU A 171 21.08 4.04 1.28
C GLU A 171 19.90 4.95 0.86
N ILE A 172 19.56 5.00 -0.43
CA ILE A 172 18.37 5.72 -0.92
C ILE A 172 17.08 5.05 -0.43
N ALA A 173 17.02 3.71 -0.42
CA ALA A 173 15.87 2.99 0.12
C ALA A 173 15.71 3.26 1.63
N GLU A 174 16.80 3.34 2.39
CA GLU A 174 16.80 3.72 3.81
C GLU A 174 16.35 5.18 4.01
N GLN A 175 16.79 6.10 3.14
CA GLN A 175 16.31 7.49 3.16
C GLN A 175 14.80 7.57 2.88
N PHE A 176 14.30 6.80 1.90
CA PHE A 176 12.87 6.73 1.63
C PHE A 176 12.10 6.20 2.85
N ALA A 177 12.61 5.17 3.52
CA ALA A 177 12.01 4.66 4.75
C ALA A 177 12.00 5.69 5.88
N ALA A 178 13.08 6.47 6.03
CA ALA A 178 13.16 7.54 7.01
C ALA A 178 12.17 8.68 6.71
N GLU A 179 12.01 9.06 5.44
CA GLU A 179 11.00 10.02 4.99
C GLU A 179 9.57 9.49 5.22
N ARG A 180 9.36 8.20 4.97
CA ARG A 180 8.07 7.54 5.24
C ARG A 180 7.71 7.56 6.72
N LEU A 181 8.67 7.40 7.63
CA LEU A 181 8.40 7.52 9.07
C LEU A 181 7.89 8.91 9.47
N GLN A 182 8.36 9.98 8.81
CA GLN A 182 7.84 11.33 9.04
C GLN A 182 6.38 11.43 8.58
N THR A 183 6.04 10.86 7.43
CA THR A 183 4.66 10.82 6.94
C THR A 183 3.77 9.99 7.85
N LEU A 184 4.22 8.83 8.32
CA LEU A 184 3.46 8.02 9.28
C LEU A 184 3.23 8.76 10.60
N THR A 185 4.22 9.54 11.07
CA THR A 185 4.08 10.39 12.25
C THR A 185 3.03 11.49 12.03
N LEU A 186 2.98 12.09 10.83
CA LEU A 186 1.94 13.04 10.45
C LEU A 186 0.55 12.37 10.47
N LEU A 187 0.42 11.18 9.86
CA LEU A 187 -0.86 10.47 9.78
C LEU A 187 -1.42 10.10 11.17
N GLN A 188 -0.56 9.78 12.13
CA GLN A 188 -0.95 9.48 13.51
C GLN A 188 -1.57 10.68 14.25
N GLN A 189 -1.36 11.90 13.76
CA GLN A 189 -1.88 13.14 14.35
C GLN A 189 -3.19 13.61 13.71
N ILE A 190 -3.70 12.88 12.71
CA ILE A 190 -4.93 13.26 11.99
C ILE A 190 -6.13 12.80 12.81
N GLU A 191 -6.96 13.76 13.22
CA GLU A 191 -8.23 13.51 13.89
C GLU A 191 -9.27 12.91 12.91
N PRO A 192 -10.23 12.10 13.39
CA PRO A 192 -11.21 11.41 12.54
C PRO A 192 -11.93 12.32 11.53
N GLU A 193 -12.32 13.53 11.94
CA GLU A 193 -13.05 14.47 11.08
C GLU A 193 -12.16 15.12 10.01
N GLN A 194 -10.84 15.16 10.23
CA GLN A 194 -9.90 15.80 9.31
C GLN A 194 -9.69 14.98 8.04
N TRP A 195 -9.96 13.67 8.06
CA TRP A 195 -9.88 12.80 6.88
C TRP A 195 -10.82 13.23 5.75
N LEU A 196 -11.91 13.94 6.09
CA LEU A 196 -12.88 14.47 5.12
C LEU A 196 -12.55 15.89 4.62
N ARG A 197 -11.42 16.47 5.03
CA ARG A 197 -11.02 17.82 4.58
C ARG A 197 -10.88 17.84 3.05
N PRO A 198 -11.52 18.79 2.36
CA PRO A 198 -11.54 18.80 0.90
C PRO A 198 -10.27 19.40 0.30
N ALA A 199 -10.01 19.05 -0.95
CA ALA A 199 -9.05 19.69 -1.82
C ALA A 199 -9.48 19.58 -3.29
N ARG A 200 -8.75 20.25 -4.18
CA ARG A 200 -8.96 20.17 -5.63
C ARG A 200 -7.68 19.72 -6.30
N HIS A 201 -7.65 18.50 -6.82
CA HIS A 201 -6.52 17.97 -7.56
C HIS A 201 -6.64 18.33 -9.05
N SER A 202 -5.53 18.73 -9.66
CA SER A 202 -5.48 19.11 -11.08
C SER A 202 -5.97 18.03 -12.07
N ILE A 203 -5.87 16.75 -11.71
CA ILE A 203 -6.27 15.61 -12.55
C ILE A 203 -7.61 15.01 -12.10
N PHE A 204 -7.83 14.87 -10.79
CA PHE A 204 -9.00 14.14 -10.24
C PHE A 204 -10.19 15.07 -9.96
N GLY A 205 -9.98 16.39 -9.96
CA GLY A 205 -11.01 17.34 -9.54
C GLY A 205 -11.14 17.36 -8.01
N PRO A 206 -12.37 17.51 -7.48
CA PRO A 206 -12.62 17.45 -6.04
C PRO A 206 -12.09 16.16 -5.40
N THR A 207 -11.42 16.27 -4.26
CA THR A 207 -10.89 15.14 -3.49
C THR A 207 -10.86 15.45 -1.99
N THR A 208 -10.45 14.49 -1.17
CA THR A 208 -10.31 14.61 0.29
C THR A 208 -8.91 14.23 0.77
N LEU A 209 -8.61 14.50 2.05
CA LEU A 209 -7.38 14.03 2.69
C LEU A 209 -7.22 12.51 2.63
N LEU A 210 -8.31 11.76 2.87
CA LEU A 210 -8.32 10.29 2.82
C LEU A 210 -7.98 9.77 1.43
N GLU A 211 -8.64 10.28 0.39
CA GLU A 211 -8.37 9.88 -0.99
C GLU A 211 -6.93 10.23 -1.40
N MET A 212 -6.42 11.39 -0.98
CA MET A 212 -5.04 11.78 -1.29
C MET A 212 -4.00 10.90 -0.57
N ALA A 213 -4.29 10.50 0.67
CA ALA A 213 -3.43 9.59 1.43
C ALA A 213 -3.47 8.17 0.85
N HIS A 214 -4.64 7.69 0.43
CA HIS A 214 -4.78 6.40 -0.26
C HIS A 214 -4.06 6.42 -1.61
N PHE A 215 -4.21 7.48 -2.40
CA PHE A 215 -3.47 7.65 -3.66
C PHE A 215 -1.95 7.64 -3.43
N THR A 216 -1.47 8.19 -2.31
CA THR A 216 -0.05 8.12 -1.95
C THR A 216 0.41 6.67 -1.76
N ALA A 217 -0.38 5.85 -1.06
CA ALA A 217 -0.07 4.43 -0.88
C ALA A 217 -0.15 3.62 -2.18
N GLN A 218 -1.12 3.92 -3.04
CA GLN A 218 -1.29 3.29 -4.35
C GLN A 218 -0.19 3.68 -5.35
N HIS A 219 0.33 4.91 -5.26
CA HIS A 219 1.50 5.33 -6.04
C HIS A 219 2.73 4.47 -5.72
N ASP A 220 2.96 4.12 -4.45
CA ASP A 220 4.03 3.18 -4.11
C ASP A 220 3.82 1.82 -4.77
N ARG A 221 2.60 1.26 -4.68
CA ARG A 221 2.27 -0.06 -5.25
C ARG A 221 2.51 -0.10 -6.76
N LEU A 222 2.16 0.96 -7.48
CA LEU A 222 2.48 1.11 -8.91
C LEU A 222 3.98 0.92 -9.17
N HIS A 223 4.82 1.59 -8.39
CA HIS A 223 6.27 1.52 -8.55
C HIS A 223 6.90 0.24 -7.98
N LEU A 224 6.29 -0.39 -6.99
CA LEU A 224 6.67 -1.73 -6.53
C LEU A 224 6.40 -2.79 -7.61
N ASN A 225 5.28 -2.68 -8.32
CA ASN A 225 4.98 -3.52 -9.47
C ASN A 225 5.98 -3.28 -10.60
N GLN A 226 6.32 -2.02 -10.89
CA GLN A 226 7.38 -1.68 -11.85
C GLN A 226 8.75 -2.25 -11.43
N LEU A 227 9.09 -2.17 -10.14
CA LEU A 227 10.32 -2.76 -9.60
C LEU A 227 10.32 -4.28 -9.76
N CYS A 228 9.22 -4.94 -9.42
CA CYS A 228 9.03 -6.37 -9.55
C CYS A 228 9.18 -6.87 -11.00
N GLN A 229 8.68 -6.11 -11.97
CA GLN A 229 8.90 -6.36 -13.40
C GLN A 229 10.38 -6.17 -13.79
N THR A 230 11.00 -5.10 -13.30
CA THR A 230 12.41 -4.77 -13.56
C THR A 230 13.37 -5.86 -13.05
N ILE A 231 13.08 -6.45 -11.89
CA ILE A 231 13.87 -7.57 -11.32
C ILE A 231 13.47 -8.95 -11.87
N GLY A 232 12.46 -9.03 -12.74
CA GLY A 232 11.97 -10.28 -13.32
C GLY A 232 11.31 -11.24 -12.32
N ARG A 233 10.69 -10.72 -11.25
CA ARG A 233 10.02 -11.53 -10.21
C ARG A 233 8.48 -11.48 -10.27
N CYS A 234 7.92 -10.72 -11.21
CA CYS A 234 6.46 -10.66 -11.45
C CYS A 234 6.00 -11.82 -12.33
N LYS A 235 4.77 -12.30 -12.07
CA LYS A 235 4.09 -13.32 -12.91
C LYS A 235 3.24 -12.67 -13.98
#